data_AF-A0AB33XI19-F1
#
_entry.id   AF-A0AB33XI19-F1
#
_cell.length_a   1.000
_cell.length_b   1.000
_cell.length_c   1.000
_cell.angle_alpha   90.00
_cell.angle_beta   90.00
_cell.angle_gamma   90.00
#
_symmetry.space_group_name_H-M   'P 1'
#
loop_
_entity.id
_entity.type
_entity.pdbx_description
1 polymer ?
#
loop_
_entity_poly.entity_id
_entity_poly.type
_entity_poly.pdbx_seq_one_letter_code
_entity_poly.pdbx_strand_id
1 'polypeptide(L)'
;MTPLVYRGNGFHASLVIMWALSFASQLKHHNDHEWAKMLENRNVDECWFETFDHMDNTDLRLFCDILGAYAQGQEETLNLTKLWAVMLPKNQKEAYFVAQLLCNGGINKYGLSCAGLGENLLKDIELNLGLATRDEIDEILADENEGEAENTAFKEGE
;
A
#
# COMPACT_ATOMS: atom_id res chain seq x y z
N MET A 1 -21.11 -1.24 -0.39
CA MET A 1 -20.00 -0.45 -0.98
C MET A 1 -19.84 0.86 -0.22
N THR A 2 -18.92 0.90 0.75
CA THR A 2 -18.39 2.17 1.25
C THR A 2 -17.29 2.56 0.27
N PRO A 3 -17.52 3.52 -0.63
CA PRO A 3 -16.54 3.83 -1.66
C PRO A 3 -15.29 4.40 -0.99
N LEU A 4 -14.12 4.13 -1.56
CA LEU A 4 -12.89 4.94 -1.45
C LEU A 4 -13.28 6.41 -1.23
N VAL A 5 -13.27 6.86 0.03
CA VAL A 5 -14.01 8.06 0.43
C VAL A 5 -13.26 9.27 -0.10
N TYR A 6 -13.72 9.83 -1.21
CA TYR A 6 -13.26 11.13 -1.67
C TYR A 6 -13.59 12.18 -0.60
N ARG A 7 -12.56 12.67 0.11
CA ARG A 7 -12.59 13.56 1.30
C ARG A 7 -12.85 12.91 2.67
N GLY A 8 -12.72 11.59 2.81
CA GLY A 8 -12.70 10.93 4.13
C GLY A 8 -11.29 10.81 4.69
N ASN A 9 -11.17 10.48 5.98
CA ASN A 9 -9.91 10.00 6.54
C ASN A 9 -9.48 8.75 5.75
N GLY A 10 -8.22 8.71 5.31
CA GLY A 10 -7.62 7.61 4.56
C GLY A 10 -7.66 7.72 3.03
N PHE A 11 -8.17 8.82 2.48
CA PHE A 11 -8.15 9.08 1.04
C PHE A 11 -6.73 9.10 0.46
N HIS A 12 -5.79 9.75 1.14
CA HIS A 12 -4.39 9.84 0.70
C HIS A 12 -3.72 8.47 0.71
N ALA A 13 -3.90 7.69 1.78
CA ALA A 13 -3.37 6.33 1.88
C ALA A 13 -3.89 5.47 0.72
N SER A 14 -5.19 5.55 0.43
CA SER A 14 -5.82 4.81 -0.68
C SER A 14 -5.21 5.15 -2.04
N LEU A 15 -4.96 6.43 -2.32
CA LEU A 15 -4.31 6.86 -3.56
C LEU A 15 -2.87 6.35 -3.67
N VAL A 16 -2.10 6.42 -2.56
CA VAL A 16 -0.74 5.88 -2.50
C VAL A 16 -0.73 4.39 -2.81
N ILE A 17 -1.67 3.63 -2.25
CA ILE A 17 -1.81 2.19 -2.47
C ILE A 17 -2.11 1.90 -3.93
N MET A 18 -3.15 2.51 -4.51
CA MET A 18 -3.50 2.28 -5.92
C MET A 18 -2.33 2.63 -6.85
N TRP A 19 -1.61 3.71 -6.55
CA TRP A 19 -0.43 4.10 -7.31
C TRP A 19 0.69 3.07 -7.20
N ALA A 20 1.00 2.59 -5.99
CA ALA A 20 1.98 1.53 -5.78
C ALA A 20 1.63 0.24 -6.55
N LEU A 21 0.36 -0.18 -6.51
CA LEU A 21 -0.13 -1.37 -7.20
C LEU A 21 0.05 -1.27 -8.72
N SER A 22 -0.08 -0.07 -9.30
CA SER A 22 0.18 0.13 -10.73
C SER A 22 1.63 -0.18 -11.15
N PHE A 23 2.56 -0.20 -10.17
CA PHE A 23 3.97 -0.53 -10.35
C PHE A 23 4.40 -1.85 -9.68
N ALA A 24 3.46 -2.71 -9.27
CA ALA A 24 3.78 -3.88 -8.44
C ALA A 24 4.88 -4.78 -9.02
N SER A 25 4.95 -4.94 -10.34
CA SER A 25 5.99 -5.77 -10.99
C SER A 25 7.40 -5.16 -10.99
N GLN A 26 7.49 -3.85 -10.76
CA GLN A 26 8.70 -3.04 -10.74
C GLN A 26 9.21 -2.75 -9.32
N LEU A 27 8.37 -2.85 -8.29
CA LEU A 27 8.70 -2.62 -6.89
C LEU A 27 9.43 -3.83 -6.27
N LYS A 28 10.74 -3.95 -6.50
CA LYS A 28 11.57 -5.06 -6.00
C LYS A 28 13.07 -4.71 -5.88
N HIS A 29 13.39 -3.43 -5.76
CA HIS A 29 14.78 -2.95 -5.74
C HIS A 29 15.48 -3.22 -4.40
N HIS A 30 14.71 -3.23 -3.32
CA HIS A 30 15.18 -3.56 -1.98
C HIS A 30 14.48 -4.78 -1.40
N ASN A 31 15.23 -5.49 -0.57
CA ASN A 31 14.68 -6.50 0.30
C ASN A 31 14.22 -5.91 1.63
N ASP A 32 13.62 -6.78 2.40
CA ASP A 32 12.86 -6.45 3.59
C ASP A 32 13.72 -6.05 4.78
N HIS A 33 14.89 -6.67 4.87
CA HIS A 33 15.86 -6.35 5.91
C HIS A 33 16.48 -4.97 5.64
N GLU A 34 16.66 -4.59 4.37
CA GLU A 34 17.16 -3.28 3.98
C GLU A 34 16.17 -2.18 4.36
N TRP A 35 14.89 -2.35 4.02
CA TRP A 35 13.84 -1.41 4.38
C TRP A 35 13.60 -1.34 5.90
N ALA A 36 13.55 -2.48 6.60
CA ALA A 36 13.40 -2.50 8.05
C ALA A 36 14.56 -1.77 8.73
N LYS A 37 15.80 -2.01 8.30
CA LYS A 37 16.98 -1.33 8.81
C LYS A 37 16.93 0.17 8.51
N MET A 38 16.47 0.58 7.34
CA MET A 38 16.30 2.00 7.02
C MET A 38 15.27 2.66 7.96
N LEU A 39 14.13 2.01 8.16
CA LEU A 39 13.06 2.49 9.05
C LEU A 39 13.49 2.60 10.52
N GLU A 40 14.24 1.61 11.02
CA GLU A 40 14.75 1.58 12.39
C GLU A 40 15.80 2.67 12.66
N ASN A 41 16.57 3.05 11.64
CA ASN A 41 17.61 4.07 11.74
C ASN A 41 17.14 5.46 11.30
N ARG A 42 15.89 5.63 10.84
CA ARG A 42 15.40 6.92 10.34
C ARG A 42 15.20 7.92 11.48
N ASN A 43 15.49 9.19 11.20
CA ASN A 43 15.20 10.27 12.13
C ASN A 43 13.73 10.70 12.02
N VAL A 44 12.89 10.23 12.94
CA VAL A 44 11.44 10.54 12.96
C VAL A 44 11.17 12.04 13.15
N ASP A 45 12.10 12.80 13.74
CA ASP A 45 11.94 14.23 13.92
C ASP A 45 12.03 15.02 12.60
N GLU A 46 12.72 14.45 11.59
CA GLU A 46 12.90 15.05 10.26
C GLU A 46 11.80 14.67 9.27
N CYS A 47 10.92 13.72 9.61
CA CYS A 47 9.83 13.32 8.72
C CYS A 47 8.83 14.47 8.53
N TRP A 48 8.34 14.64 7.30
CA TRP A 48 7.52 15.80 6.91
C TRP A 48 6.09 15.76 7.45
N PHE A 49 5.54 14.58 7.69
CA PHE A 49 4.17 14.42 8.16
C PHE A 49 4.02 13.24 9.13
N GLU A 50 3.00 13.33 9.99
CA GLU A 50 2.73 12.32 11.02
C GLU A 50 2.12 11.04 10.43
N THR A 51 1.14 11.21 9.55
CA THR A 51 0.30 10.16 8.94
C THR A 51 -0.09 10.61 7.52
N PHE A 52 -0.48 9.67 6.65
CA PHE A 52 -1.04 9.96 5.33
C PHE A 52 -2.21 10.96 5.37
N ASP A 53 -3.01 10.95 6.43
CA ASP A 53 -4.15 11.87 6.56
C ASP A 53 -3.73 13.34 6.70
N HIS A 54 -2.46 13.59 7.02
CA HIS A 54 -1.88 14.92 7.12
C HIS A 54 -1.17 15.39 5.85
N MET A 55 -1.09 14.55 4.81
CA MET A 55 -0.59 15.00 3.51
C MET A 55 -1.53 16.03 2.91
N ASP A 56 -0.97 17.08 2.32
CA ASP A 56 -1.69 17.89 1.35
C ASP A 56 -1.55 17.31 -0.08
N ASN A 57 -2.16 17.96 -1.06
CA ASN A 57 -2.08 17.52 -2.46
C ASN A 57 -0.65 17.58 -3.04
N THR A 58 0.19 18.46 -2.51
CA THR A 58 1.60 18.59 -2.90
C THR A 58 2.41 17.42 -2.35
N ASP A 59 2.22 17.10 -1.07
CA ASP A 59 2.88 15.98 -0.40
C ASP A 59 2.50 14.66 -1.07
N LEU A 60 1.20 14.44 -1.30
CA LEU A 60 0.68 13.26 -1.99
C LEU A 60 1.28 13.13 -3.39
N ARG A 61 1.30 14.22 -4.17
CA ARG A 61 1.85 14.20 -5.53
C ARG A 61 3.33 13.86 -5.52
N LEU A 62 4.10 14.50 -4.64
CA LEU A 62 5.53 14.25 -4.50
C LEU A 62 5.80 12.81 -4.07
N PHE A 63 4.94 12.23 -3.21
CA PHE A 63 5.02 10.83 -2.82
C PHE A 63 4.82 9.90 -4.02
N CYS A 64 3.78 10.15 -4.82
CA CYS A 64 3.54 9.38 -6.04
C CYS A 64 4.69 9.52 -7.05
N ASP A 65 5.26 10.72 -7.22
CA ASP A 65 6.39 10.95 -8.12
C ASP A 65 7.65 10.19 -7.64
N ILE A 66 7.97 10.23 -6.35
CA ILE A 66 9.10 9.48 -5.76
C ILE A 66 8.88 7.96 -5.89
N LEU A 67 7.67 7.48 -5.62
CA LEU A 67 7.34 6.06 -5.79
C LEU A 67 7.52 5.62 -7.24
N GLY A 68 7.02 6.41 -8.21
CA GLY A 68 7.15 6.10 -9.63
C GLY A 68 8.61 6.11 -10.08
N ALA A 69 9.42 7.05 -9.58
CA ALA A 69 10.84 7.11 -9.87
C ALA A 69 11.61 5.92 -9.26
N TYR A 70 11.25 5.52 -8.03
CA TYR A 70 11.79 4.33 -7.39
C TYR A 70 11.44 3.08 -8.20
N ALA A 71 10.18 2.89 -8.61
CA ALA A 71 9.76 1.79 -9.47
C ALA A 71 10.58 1.72 -10.77
N GLN A 72 10.89 2.86 -11.38
CA GLN A 72 11.71 2.96 -12.58
C GLN A 72 13.22 2.74 -12.36
N GLY A 73 13.65 2.43 -11.12
CA GLY A 73 15.05 2.18 -10.79
C GLY A 73 15.91 3.45 -10.74
N GLN A 74 15.31 4.62 -10.50
CA GLN A 74 16.02 5.90 -10.46
C GLN A 74 16.56 6.27 -9.06
N GLU A 75 16.60 5.32 -8.14
CA GLU A 75 16.94 5.57 -6.74
C GLU A 75 18.30 6.25 -6.56
N GLU A 76 19.35 5.70 -7.15
CA GLU A 76 20.69 6.30 -7.06
C GLU A 76 20.77 7.64 -7.80
N THR A 77 20.14 7.71 -8.97
CA THR A 77 20.20 8.89 -9.85
C THR A 77 19.54 10.11 -9.21
N LEU A 78 18.45 9.90 -8.47
CA LEU A 78 17.69 10.95 -7.80
C LEU A 78 17.93 11.01 -6.28
N ASN A 79 18.83 10.16 -5.76
CA ASN A 79 19.14 10.06 -4.34
C ASN A 79 17.89 9.82 -3.48
N LEU A 80 17.01 8.91 -3.94
CA LEU A 80 15.70 8.69 -3.34
C LEU A 80 15.79 8.14 -1.92
N THR A 81 16.86 7.43 -1.54
CA THR A 81 17.07 6.94 -0.18
C THR A 81 16.98 8.07 0.87
N LYS A 82 17.52 9.26 0.56
CA LYS A 82 17.40 10.43 1.45
C LYS A 82 15.98 10.97 1.49
N LEU A 83 15.28 10.95 0.36
CA LEU A 83 13.89 11.37 0.30
C LEU A 83 13.00 10.41 1.10
N TRP A 84 13.19 9.09 0.97
CA TRP A 84 12.46 8.10 1.75
C TRP A 84 12.66 8.27 3.27
N ALA A 85 13.82 8.71 3.72
CA ALA A 85 14.07 8.96 5.14
C ALA A 85 13.16 10.05 5.74
N VAL A 86 12.77 11.06 4.95
CA VAL A 86 11.95 12.21 5.39
C VAL A 86 10.49 12.15 4.92
N MET A 87 10.22 11.44 3.82
CA MET A 87 8.90 11.30 3.21
C MET A 87 8.09 10.13 3.76
N LEU A 88 8.66 9.24 4.56
CA LEU A 88 7.85 8.24 5.25
C LEU A 88 7.18 8.86 6.49
N PRO A 89 5.91 8.53 6.78
CA PRO A 89 5.20 9.11 7.92
C PRO A 89 5.90 8.81 9.23
N LYS A 90 5.73 9.69 10.24
CA LYS A 90 6.23 9.42 11.61
C LYS A 90 5.55 8.20 12.22
N ASN A 91 4.26 8.00 11.94
CA ASN A 91 3.52 6.81 12.33
C ASN A 91 4.25 5.55 11.84
N GLN A 92 4.79 4.79 12.79
CA GLN A 92 5.58 3.61 12.51
C GLN A 92 4.80 2.56 11.71
N LYS A 93 3.52 2.36 12.01
CA LYS A 93 2.69 1.35 11.30
C LYS A 93 2.52 1.71 9.83
N GLU A 94 2.25 2.98 9.53
CA GLU A 94 2.11 3.45 8.16
C GLU A 94 3.45 3.41 7.40
N ALA A 95 4.56 3.72 8.06
CA ALA A 95 5.88 3.65 7.44
C ALA A 95 6.27 2.20 7.09
N TYR A 96 5.99 1.23 7.98
CA TYR A 96 6.17 -0.19 7.68
C TYR A 96 5.21 -0.67 6.58
N PHE A 97 3.99 -0.16 6.55
CA PHE A 97 3.02 -0.47 5.50
C PHE A 97 3.54 -0.03 4.12
N VAL A 98 4.12 1.18 4.00
CA VAL A 98 4.77 1.60 2.75
C VAL A 98 5.94 0.70 2.40
N ALA A 99 6.85 0.44 3.34
CA ALA A 99 7.98 -0.43 3.08
C ALA A 99 7.51 -1.79 2.54
N GLN A 100 6.45 -2.35 3.11
CA GLN A 100 5.83 -3.59 2.63
C GLN A 100 5.32 -3.49 1.19
N LEU A 101 4.76 -2.34 0.77
CA LEU A 101 4.36 -2.11 -0.63
C LEU A 101 5.56 -2.00 -1.58
N LEU A 102 6.69 -1.47 -1.11
CA LEU A 102 7.88 -1.18 -1.92
C LEU A 102 8.91 -2.33 -1.99
N CYS A 103 8.81 -3.29 -1.06
CA CYS A 103 9.67 -4.48 -1.01
C CYS A 103 9.21 -5.55 -2.00
N ASN A 104 10.11 -6.50 -2.30
CA ASN A 104 9.80 -7.74 -3.01
C ASN A 104 8.86 -8.72 -2.25
N GLY A 105 8.22 -8.27 -1.16
CA GLY A 105 7.19 -9.01 -0.42
C GLY A 105 7.67 -9.88 0.76
N GLY A 106 8.86 -9.67 1.34
CA GLY A 106 9.42 -10.48 2.43
C GLY A 106 9.42 -9.89 3.87
N ILE A 107 9.03 -8.61 4.11
CA ILE A 107 8.75 -7.92 5.40
C ILE A 107 7.51 -8.55 6.03
N ASN A 108 6.97 -9.49 5.29
CA ASN A 108 5.95 -10.40 5.61
C ASN A 108 6.29 -11.34 6.78
N LYS A 109 6.27 -10.79 7.98
CA LYS A 109 6.08 -11.54 9.22
C LYS A 109 4.63 -12.07 9.36
N TYR A 110 3.71 -11.77 8.42
CA TYR A 110 2.25 -11.90 8.58
C TYR A 110 1.42 -12.49 7.39
N GLY A 111 2.01 -13.11 6.36
CA GLY A 111 1.29 -13.61 5.17
C GLY A 111 0.99 -12.66 3.97
N LEU A 112 1.34 -11.37 3.98
CA LEU A 112 1.23 -10.42 2.86
C LEU A 112 2.32 -10.60 1.77
N SER A 113 2.19 -11.61 0.91
CA SER A 113 2.93 -11.67 -0.37
C SER A 113 2.15 -10.96 -1.48
N CYS A 114 2.80 -10.54 -2.57
CA CYS A 114 2.09 -10.02 -3.76
C CYS A 114 1.09 -11.01 -4.39
N ALA A 115 1.15 -12.29 -4.03
CA ALA A 115 0.11 -13.28 -4.37
C ALA A 115 -1.10 -13.24 -3.42
N GLY A 116 -0.95 -12.71 -2.20
CA GLY A 116 -2.02 -12.43 -1.23
C GLY A 116 -2.52 -10.98 -1.24
N LEU A 117 -1.95 -10.11 -2.09
CA LEU A 117 -2.32 -8.71 -2.24
C LEU A 117 -3.70 -8.49 -2.91
N GLY A 118 -4.34 -9.55 -3.41
CA GLY A 118 -5.69 -9.49 -3.99
C GLY A 118 -6.79 -9.59 -2.94
N GLU A 119 -6.81 -10.67 -2.16
CA GLU A 119 -7.93 -10.97 -1.25
C GLU A 119 -7.79 -10.34 0.14
N ASN A 120 -6.57 -10.20 0.69
CA ASN A 120 -6.38 -9.74 2.07
C ASN A 120 -5.83 -8.31 2.18
N LEU A 121 -5.31 -7.73 1.09
CA LEU A 121 -4.77 -6.38 1.11
C LEU A 121 -5.83 -5.34 1.46
N LEU A 122 -7.01 -5.42 0.83
CA LEU A 122 -8.13 -4.52 1.16
C LEU A 122 -8.49 -4.64 2.64
N LYS A 123 -8.64 -5.87 3.15
CA LYS A 123 -8.96 -6.11 4.57
C LYS A 123 -7.90 -5.55 5.52
N ASP A 124 -6.62 -5.78 5.21
CA ASP A 124 -5.51 -5.36 6.06
C ASP A 124 -5.29 -3.84 6.01
N ILE A 125 -5.53 -3.21 4.86
CA ILE A 125 -5.54 -1.75 4.70
C ILE A 125 -6.71 -1.15 5.47
N GLU A 126 -7.92 -1.68 5.27
CA GLU A 126 -9.14 -1.15 5.85
C GLU A 126 -9.12 -1.22 7.37
N LEU A 127 -8.68 -2.34 7.94
CA LEU A 127 -8.61 -2.52 9.39
C LEU A 127 -7.43 -1.77 10.03
N ASN A 128 -6.22 -1.84 9.45
CA ASN A 128 -5.04 -1.26 10.09
C ASN A 128 -4.91 0.25 9.90
N LEU A 129 -5.49 0.80 8.84
CA LEU A 129 -5.55 2.25 8.59
C LEU A 129 -6.91 2.87 8.97
N GLY A 130 -7.85 2.05 9.46
CA GLY A 130 -9.16 2.52 9.94
C GLY A 130 -10.08 3.02 8.83
N LEU A 131 -9.95 2.48 7.61
CA LEU A 131 -10.82 2.83 6.47
C LEU A 131 -12.16 2.11 6.50
N ALA A 132 -12.23 0.96 7.19
CA ALA A 132 -13.47 0.25 7.46
C ALA A 132 -13.36 -0.56 8.76
N THR A 133 -14.50 -0.83 9.38
CA THR A 133 -14.61 -1.72 10.53
C THR A 133 -14.61 -3.18 10.11
N ARG A 134 -14.26 -4.09 11.03
CA ARG A 134 -14.27 -5.53 10.75
C ARG A 134 -15.64 -6.03 10.27
N ASP A 135 -16.72 -5.48 10.82
CA ASP A 135 -18.09 -5.84 10.44
C ASP A 135 -18.40 -5.41 9.00
N GLU A 136 -17.96 -4.22 8.58
CA GLU A 136 -18.12 -3.73 7.19
C GLU A 136 -17.30 -4.56 6.19
N ILE A 137 -16.11 -5.03 6.60
CA ILE A 137 -15.25 -5.91 5.79
C ILE A 137 -15.90 -7.28 5.61
N ASP A 138 -16.42 -7.87 6.70
CA ASP A 138 -17.04 -9.20 6.68
C ASP A 138 -18.33 -9.20 5.81
N GLU A 139 -19.08 -8.09 5.75
CA GLU A 139 -20.25 -7.92 4.87
C GLU A 139 -19.86 -7.90 3.38
N ILE A 140 -18.81 -7.16 2.99
CA ILE A 140 -18.36 -7.07 1.59
C ILE A 140 -17.89 -8.44 1.06
N LEU A 141 -17.21 -9.22 1.90
CA LEU A 141 -16.69 -10.54 1.54
C LEU A 141 -17.77 -11.61 1.44
N ALA A 142 -18.86 -11.44 2.20
CA ALA A 142 -20.02 -12.30 2.05
C ALA A 142 -20.67 -12.09 0.67
N ASP A 143 -20.78 -10.83 0.20
CA ASP A 143 -21.33 -10.48 -1.11
C ASP A 143 -20.44 -10.96 -2.29
N GLU A 144 -19.11 -10.93 -2.18
CA GLU A 144 -18.21 -11.40 -3.26
C GLU A 144 -18.32 -12.91 -3.51
N ASN A 145 -18.55 -13.72 -2.47
CA ASN A 145 -18.72 -15.17 -2.58
C ASN A 145 -20.07 -15.58 -3.23
N GLU A 146 -21.03 -14.67 -3.35
CA GLU A 146 -22.29 -14.92 -4.07
C GLU A 146 -22.16 -14.72 -5.59
N GLY A 147 -21.11 -14.05 -6.06
CA GLY A 147 -20.87 -13.75 -7.49
C GLY A 147 -20.10 -14.81 -8.29
N GLU A 148 -19.38 -15.73 -7.64
CA GLU A 148 -18.57 -16.76 -8.34
C GLU A 148 -19.37 -18.01 -8.77
N ALA A 149 -20.65 -18.12 -8.42
CA ALA A 149 -21.46 -19.30 -8.71
C ALA A 149 -22.05 -19.38 -10.14
N GLU A 150 -21.96 -18.34 -10.98
CA GLU A 150 -22.73 -18.27 -12.24
C GLU A 150 -21.95 -18.51 -13.55
N ASN A 151 -20.64 -18.81 -13.54
CA ASN A 151 -19.85 -18.96 -14.79
C ASN A 151 -19.31 -20.37 -15.10
N THR A 152 -20.08 -21.42 -14.79
CA THR A 152 -19.80 -22.78 -15.31
C THR A 152 -21.04 -23.43 -15.93
N ALA A 153 -21.55 -22.87 -17.03
CA ALA A 153 -22.52 -23.53 -17.89
C ALA A 153 -22.20 -23.36 -19.39
N PHE A 154 -20.98 -23.74 -19.81
CA PHE A 154 -20.76 -24.15 -21.20
C PHE A 154 -21.13 -25.63 -21.33
N LYS A 155 -22.29 -25.92 -21.94
CA LYS A 155 -22.58 -27.25 -22.47
C LYS A 155 -22.13 -27.30 -23.93
N GLU A 156 -21.12 -28.11 -24.20
CA GLU A 156 -20.80 -28.63 -25.52
C GLU A 156 -21.97 -29.47 -26.07
N GLY A 157 -22.20 -29.41 -27.39
CA GLY A 157 -22.94 -30.44 -28.11
C GLY A 157 -23.75 -29.93 -29.30
N GLU A 158 -23.15 -29.95 -30.49
CA GLU A 158 -23.81 -30.42 -31.72
C GLU A 158 -22.80 -31.22 -32.56
#